data_AF-A0A8H7QU97-F1
#
_entry.id   AF-A0A8H7QU97-F1
#
_cell.length_a   1.000
_cell.length_b   1.000
_cell.length_c   1.000
_cell.angle_alpha   90.00
_cell.angle_beta   90.00
_cell.angle_gamma   90.00
#
_symmetry.space_group_name_H-M   'P 1'
#
loop_
_entity.id
_entity.type
_entity.pdbx_description
1 polymer ?
#
loop_
_entity_poly.entity_id
_entity_poly.type
_entity_poly.pdbx_seq_one_letter_code
_entity_poly.pdbx_strand_id
1 'polypeptide(L)'
;MLIFVSSEERWGPKNHTVSYTQSYIKFELYYRVIKEWTLAGQVTVSSISLPFFKKSDKAAAEGTVYKVGTAAFNAMTQNVALGADKFLSTVKNYALTNGSMSEQYERGSGKSTGARDLTWSHAALISAARAKAGAPSA
;
A
#
# COMPACT_ATOMS: atom_id res chain seq x y z
N MET A 1 11.99 14.05 -2.78
CA MET A 1 13.19 13.18 -2.73
C MET A 1 12.81 11.89 -2.01
N LEU A 2 12.52 10.82 -2.77
CA LEU A 2 12.33 9.48 -2.20
C LEU A 2 13.71 8.92 -1.89
N ILE A 3 14.09 8.90 -0.61
CA ILE A 3 15.24 8.11 -0.19
C ILE A 3 14.72 6.69 0.01
N PHE A 4 14.98 5.82 -0.98
CA PHE A 4 15.07 4.40 -0.70
C PHE A 4 16.23 4.23 0.28
N VAL A 5 15.94 3.93 1.54
CA VAL A 5 16.94 3.23 2.36
C VAL A 5 17.04 1.85 1.73
N SER A 6 17.98 1.69 0.79
CA SER A 6 18.48 0.36 0.45
C SER A 6 19.10 -0.17 1.73
N SER A 7 18.45 -1.17 2.33
CA SER A 7 19.06 -1.95 3.40
C SER A 7 20.08 -2.91 2.77
N GLU A 8 21.15 -2.36 2.21
CA GLU A 8 22.33 -3.11 1.83
C GLU A 8 23.40 -2.85 2.89
N GLU A 9 23.52 -3.84 3.79
CA GLU A 9 24.65 -4.21 4.65
C GLU A 9 24.30 -4.33 6.15
N ARG A 10 23.86 -5.53 6.54
CA ARG A 10 24.26 -6.26 7.77
C ARG A 10 23.65 -7.68 7.78
N TRP A 11 24.51 -8.64 7.40
CA TRP A 11 24.51 -10.10 7.62
C TRP A 11 23.24 -10.82 8.14
N GLY A 12 22.60 -11.61 7.25
CA GLY A 12 21.56 -12.62 7.54
C GLY A 12 20.75 -12.98 6.28
N PRO A 13 20.16 -14.19 6.15
CA PRO A 13 19.49 -14.62 4.92
C PRO A 13 18.36 -13.66 4.49
N LYS A 14 18.53 -13.06 3.31
CA LYS A 14 17.85 -11.84 2.82
C LYS A 14 16.34 -11.94 2.50
N ASN A 15 15.62 -12.98 2.91
CA ASN A 15 14.24 -13.21 2.44
C ASN A 15 13.15 -13.26 3.51
N HIS A 16 13.49 -12.99 4.78
CA HIS A 16 12.59 -13.37 5.88
C HIS A 16 11.82 -12.19 6.49
N THR A 17 12.13 -10.93 6.18
CA THR A 17 11.51 -9.77 6.83
C THR A 17 10.60 -8.94 5.92
N VAL A 18 9.74 -8.14 6.53
CA VAL A 18 8.87 -7.16 5.87
C VAL A 18 8.96 -5.84 6.63
N SER A 19 9.08 -4.73 5.89
CA SER A 19 9.10 -3.38 6.47
C SER A 19 7.69 -2.87 6.77
N TYR A 20 7.52 -2.29 7.97
CA TYR A 20 6.30 -1.57 8.37
C TYR A 20 6.06 -0.36 7.45
N THR A 21 7.08 0.49 7.31
CA THR A 21 7.05 1.73 6.52
C THR A 21 6.61 1.45 5.07
N GLN A 22 7.22 0.47 4.41
CA GLN A 22 6.88 0.14 3.02
C GLN A 22 5.44 -0.36 2.86
N SER A 23 4.92 -1.08 3.85
CA SER A 23 3.55 -1.59 3.82
C SER A 23 2.52 -0.46 3.96
N TYR A 24 2.77 0.50 4.85
CA TYR A 24 1.93 1.68 5.00
C TYR A 24 1.99 2.62 3.79
N ILE A 25 3.16 2.84 3.20
CA ILE A 25 3.30 3.68 2.00
C ILE A 25 2.56 3.05 0.81
N LYS A 26 2.63 1.72 0.62
CA LYS A 26 1.86 1.03 -0.42
C LYS A 26 0.36 1.19 -0.21
N PHE A 27 -0.10 1.06 1.03
CA PHE A 27 -1.49 1.32 1.37
C PHE A 27 -1.91 2.75 0.97
N GLU A 28 -1.15 3.77 1.39
CA GLU A 28 -1.43 5.16 1.06
C GLU A 28 -1.47 5.40 -0.46
N LEU A 29 -0.49 4.86 -1.20
CA LEU A 29 -0.38 5.02 -2.65
C LEU A 29 -1.67 4.57 -3.36
N TYR A 30 -2.25 3.45 -2.95
CA TYR A 30 -3.46 2.92 -3.58
C TYR A 30 -4.67 3.83 -3.33
N TYR A 31 -4.83 4.33 -2.10
CA TYR A 31 -5.90 5.29 -1.78
C TYR A 31 -5.71 6.63 -2.50
N ARG A 32 -4.46 7.07 -2.66
CA ARG A 32 -4.14 8.27 -3.45
C ARG A 32 -4.54 8.09 -4.91
N VAL A 33 -4.18 6.96 -5.52
CA VAL A 33 -4.55 6.66 -6.91
C VAL A 33 -6.07 6.63 -7.10
N ILE A 34 -6.83 6.04 -6.18
CA ILE A 34 -8.31 6.06 -6.23
C ILE A 34 -8.84 7.50 -6.17
N LYS A 35 -8.26 8.35 -5.31
CA LYS A 35 -8.62 9.76 -5.22
C LYS A 35 -8.32 10.51 -6.53
N GLU A 36 -7.14 10.31 -7.12
CA GLU A 36 -6.77 10.93 -8.38
C GLU A 36 -7.73 10.55 -9.52
N TRP A 37 -8.09 9.27 -9.64
CA TRP A 37 -9.06 8.85 -10.66
C TRP A 37 -10.46 9.42 -10.42
N THR A 38 -10.85 9.57 -9.15
CA THR A 38 -12.14 10.18 -8.79
C THR A 38 -12.17 11.66 -9.19
N LEU A 39 -11.08 12.39 -8.92
CA LEU A 39 -10.95 13.81 -9.30
C LEU A 39 -10.86 13.99 -10.82
N ALA A 40 -10.16 13.11 -11.52
CA ALA A 40 -10.05 13.12 -12.97
C ALA A 40 -11.37 12.73 -13.69
N GLY A 41 -12.32 12.12 -12.97
CA GLY A 41 -13.61 11.68 -13.51
C GLY A 41 -13.57 10.37 -14.31
N GLN A 42 -12.38 9.90 -14.69
CA GLN A 42 -12.18 8.62 -15.37
C GLN A 42 -10.72 8.14 -15.30
N VAL A 43 -10.50 6.88 -15.64
CA VAL A 43 -9.17 6.32 -15.92
C VAL A 43 -9.21 5.38 -17.12
N THR A 44 -8.19 5.48 -17.98
CA THR A 44 -8.02 4.62 -19.16
C THR A 44 -6.86 3.67 -18.95
N VAL A 45 -7.08 2.39 -19.25
CA VAL A 45 -6.05 1.35 -19.17
C VAL A 45 -5.13 1.45 -20.38
N SER A 46 -3.86 1.74 -20.17
CA SER A 46 -2.79 1.61 -21.17
C SER A 46 -2.12 0.23 -21.10
N SER A 47 -1.40 -0.17 -22.14
CA SER A 47 -0.52 -1.36 -22.17
C SER A 47 0.39 -1.46 -20.93
N ILE A 48 0.97 -0.34 -20.48
CA ILE A 48 1.86 -0.30 -19.30
C ILE A 48 1.08 -0.59 -18.00
N SER A 49 -0.12 -0.04 -17.87
CA SER A 49 -0.94 -0.17 -16.65
C SER A 49 -1.77 -1.45 -16.59
N LEU A 50 -1.92 -2.16 -17.73
CA LEU A 50 -2.76 -3.35 -17.85
C LEU A 50 -2.47 -4.43 -16.77
N PRO A 51 -1.21 -4.79 -16.46
CA PRO A 51 -0.94 -5.81 -15.44
C PRO A 51 -1.41 -5.41 -14.04
N PHE A 52 -1.48 -4.11 -13.75
CA PHE A 52 -2.02 -3.61 -12.49
C PHE A 52 -3.55 -3.73 -12.46
N PHE A 53 -4.24 -3.29 -13.51
CA PHE A 53 -5.70 -3.42 -13.60
C PHE A 53 -6.16 -4.87 -13.64
N LYS A 54 -5.39 -5.79 -14.24
CA LYS A 54 -5.70 -7.24 -14.19
C LYS A 54 -5.79 -7.82 -12.78
N LYS A 55 -5.17 -7.18 -11.78
CA LYS A 55 -5.27 -7.62 -10.37
C LYS A 55 -6.60 -7.23 -9.73
N SER A 56 -7.22 -6.14 -10.17
CA SER A 56 -8.51 -5.65 -9.66
C SER A 56 -9.69 -6.07 -10.54
N ASP A 57 -9.47 -6.23 -11.84
CA ASP A 57 -10.44 -6.67 -12.84
C ASP A 57 -9.75 -7.58 -13.86
N LYS A 58 -10.01 -8.89 -13.76
CA LYS A 58 -9.40 -9.90 -14.64
C LYS A 58 -9.80 -9.72 -16.11
N ALA A 59 -10.95 -9.09 -16.38
CA ALA A 59 -11.45 -8.85 -17.73
C ALA A 59 -10.88 -7.57 -18.36
N ALA A 60 -10.21 -6.71 -17.58
CA ALA A 60 -9.61 -5.46 -18.07
C ALA A 60 -8.76 -5.69 -19.33
N ALA A 61 -8.93 -4.84 -20.34
CA ALA A 61 -8.15 -4.84 -21.57
C ALA A 61 -7.53 -3.45 -21.80
N GLU A 62 -6.49 -3.36 -22.62
CA GLU A 62 -5.98 -2.06 -23.07
C GLU A 62 -7.10 -1.27 -23.76
N GLY A 63 -7.17 0.03 -23.50
CA GLY A 63 -8.24 0.92 -23.97
C GLY A 63 -9.50 0.91 -23.10
N THR A 64 -9.62 0.02 -22.10
CA THR A 64 -10.77 0.05 -21.18
C THR A 64 -10.83 1.39 -20.44
N VAL A 65 -12.00 2.02 -20.41
CA VAL A 65 -12.23 3.28 -19.68
C VAL A 65 -13.16 3.02 -18.51
N TYR A 66 -12.68 3.30 -17.30
CA TYR A 66 -13.50 3.31 -16.09
C TYR A 66 -13.92 4.75 -15.79
N LYS A 67 -15.20 5.07 -15.97
CA LYS A 67 -15.76 6.41 -15.70
C LYS A 67 -16.42 6.47 -14.33
N VAL A 68 -16.16 7.54 -13.58
CA VAL A 68 -16.79 7.79 -12.26
C VAL A 68 -18.31 7.75 -12.38
N GLY A 69 -18.96 7.14 -11.38
CA GLY A 69 -20.41 6.95 -11.35
C GLY A 69 -20.91 5.68 -12.04
N THR A 70 -20.05 4.94 -12.74
CA THR A 70 -20.41 3.65 -13.33
C THR A 70 -20.18 2.49 -12.35
N ALA A 71 -20.96 1.41 -12.49
CA ALA A 71 -20.76 0.20 -11.71
C ALA A 71 -19.36 -0.41 -11.90
N ALA A 72 -18.82 -0.35 -13.13
CA ALA A 72 -17.48 -0.83 -13.44
C ALA A 72 -16.38 -0.05 -12.68
N PHE A 73 -16.49 1.28 -12.62
CA PHE A 73 -15.55 2.09 -11.84
C PHE A 73 -15.63 1.81 -10.34
N ASN A 74 -16.84 1.67 -9.80
CA ASN A 74 -17.05 1.38 -8.39
C ASN A 74 -16.48 0.00 -8.01
N ALA A 75 -16.74 -1.03 -8.83
CA ALA A 75 -16.20 -2.37 -8.61
C ALA A 75 -14.66 -2.39 -8.70
N MET A 76 -14.10 -1.73 -9.71
CA MET A 76 -12.64 -1.64 -9.91
C MET A 76 -11.97 -0.94 -8.73
N THR A 77 -12.46 0.23 -8.31
CA THR A 77 -11.89 0.98 -7.18
C THR A 77 -12.06 0.26 -5.85
N GLN A 78 -13.19 -0.43 -5.63
CA GLN A 78 -13.38 -1.29 -4.47
C GLN A 78 -12.34 -2.42 -4.41
N ASN A 79 -12.07 -3.09 -5.52
CA ASN A 79 -11.07 -4.16 -5.58
C ASN A 79 -9.65 -3.63 -5.34
N VAL A 80 -9.33 -2.44 -5.85
CA VAL A 80 -8.06 -1.75 -5.55
C VAL A 80 -7.97 -1.41 -4.06
N ALA A 81 -9.04 -0.90 -3.44
CA ALA A 81 -9.09 -0.60 -2.01
C ALA A 81 -8.93 -1.85 -1.14
N LEU A 82 -9.57 -2.97 -1.52
CA LEU A 82 -9.37 -4.27 -0.87
C LEU A 82 -7.92 -4.76 -0.98
N GLY A 83 -7.27 -4.51 -2.13
CA GLY A 83 -5.84 -4.77 -2.31
C GLY A 83 -4.98 -3.93 -1.36
N ALA A 84 -5.31 -2.65 -1.18
CA ALA A 84 -4.65 -1.77 -0.22
C ALA A 84 -4.81 -2.29 1.22
N ASP A 85 -6.05 -2.59 1.61
CA ASP A 85 -6.40 -3.03 2.97
C ASP A 85 -5.65 -4.31 3.41
N LYS A 86 -5.24 -5.16 2.47
CA LYS A 86 -4.39 -6.33 2.76
C LYS A 86 -3.02 -5.95 3.33
N PHE A 87 -2.41 -4.85 2.87
CA PHE A 87 -1.13 -4.38 3.43
C PHE A 87 -1.32 -3.97 4.90
N LEU A 88 -2.39 -3.23 5.20
CA LEU A 88 -2.70 -2.80 6.56
C LEU A 88 -3.06 -3.99 7.46
N SER A 89 -3.85 -4.94 6.97
CA SER A 89 -4.18 -6.16 7.70
C SER A 89 -2.94 -6.98 8.04
N THR A 90 -2.00 -7.10 7.11
CA THR A 90 -0.75 -7.83 7.36
C THR A 90 0.04 -7.18 8.48
N VAL A 91 0.18 -5.85 8.46
CA VAL A 91 0.93 -5.12 9.48
C VAL A 91 0.23 -5.18 10.84
N LYS A 92 -1.10 -5.04 10.88
CA LYS A 92 -1.89 -5.14 12.12
C LYS A 92 -1.72 -6.49 12.82
N ASN A 93 -1.57 -7.58 12.07
CA ASN A 93 -1.37 -8.92 12.64
C ASN A 93 -0.04 -9.05 13.41
N TYR A 94 0.94 -8.22 13.10
CA TYR A 94 2.27 -8.26 13.71
C TYR A 94 2.59 -7.05 14.58
N ALA A 95 1.66 -6.08 14.65
CA ALA A 95 1.79 -4.92 15.51
C ALA A 95 1.79 -5.33 16.98
N LEU A 96 2.73 -4.78 17.75
CA LEU A 96 2.79 -5.00 19.18
C LEU A 96 1.62 -4.28 19.87
N THR A 97 1.03 -4.91 20.89
CA THR A 97 -0.13 -4.36 21.61
C THR A 97 0.17 -3.06 22.35
N ASN A 98 1.44 -2.80 22.64
CA ASN A 98 1.92 -1.56 23.27
C ASN A 98 2.12 -0.40 22.28
N GLY A 99 1.85 -0.61 20.98
CA GLY A 99 2.01 0.41 19.94
C GLY A 99 3.44 0.57 19.40
N SER A 100 4.43 -0.14 19.95
CA SER A 100 5.80 -0.11 19.42
C SER A 100 5.85 -0.68 18.00
N MET A 101 6.55 0.01 17.12
CA MET A 101 6.81 -0.45 15.75
C MET A 101 8.30 -0.35 15.44
N SER A 102 8.92 -1.50 15.22
CA SER A 102 10.27 -1.59 14.69
C SER A 102 10.31 -1.24 13.20
N GLU A 103 11.50 -1.18 12.62
CA GLU A 103 11.69 -1.00 11.19
C GLU A 103 11.03 -2.14 10.37
N GLN A 104 11.20 -3.37 10.83
CA GLN A 104 10.77 -4.58 10.13
C GLN A 104 10.19 -5.62 11.08
N TYR A 105 9.51 -6.62 10.52
CA TYR A 105 9.08 -7.82 11.21
C TYR A 105 9.39 -9.07 10.38
N GLU A 106 9.67 -10.19 11.04
CA GLU A 106 9.87 -11.49 10.40
C GLU A 106 8.54 -11.99 9.80
N ARG A 107 8.54 -12.35 8.51
CA ARG A 107 7.37 -12.80 7.73
C ARG A 107 6.72 -14.06 8.31
N GLY A 108 7.52 -14.99 8.81
CA GLY A 108 7.05 -16.27 9.32
C GLY A 108 6.61 -16.24 10.79
N SER A 109 7.32 -15.48 11.62
CA SER A 109 7.09 -15.45 13.08
C SER A 109 6.44 -14.17 13.59
N GLY A 110 6.39 -13.11 12.79
CA GLY A 110 5.90 -11.80 13.19
C GLY A 110 6.81 -11.01 14.12
N LYS A 111 7.97 -11.56 14.51
CA LYS A 111 8.87 -10.93 15.47
C LYS A 111 9.44 -9.63 14.91
N SER A 112 9.30 -8.55 15.67
CA SER A 112 9.95 -7.26 15.41
C SER A 112 11.47 -7.42 15.31
N THR A 113 12.06 -6.82 14.28
CA THR A 113 13.51 -6.82 14.02
C THR A 113 13.95 -5.47 13.44
N GLY A 114 15.25 -5.20 13.48
CA GLY A 114 15.84 -3.90 13.13
C GLY A 114 15.68 -2.86 14.24
N ALA A 115 15.71 -1.57 13.87
CA ALA A 115 15.59 -0.47 14.83
C ALA A 115 14.22 -0.49 15.54
N ARG A 116 14.21 -0.38 16.86
CA ARG A 116 12.97 -0.28 17.66
C ARG A 116 12.40 1.13 17.58
N ASP A 117 11.06 1.23 17.60
CA ASP A 117 10.31 2.50 17.64
C ASP A 117 10.77 3.49 16.55
N LEU A 118 10.88 2.99 15.31
CA LEU A 118 11.37 3.80 14.21
C LEU A 118 10.37 4.90 13.87
N THR A 119 10.79 6.16 14.02
CA THR A 119 9.97 7.35 13.79
C THR A 119 9.28 7.34 12.43
N TRP A 120 9.97 6.88 11.37
CA TRP A 120 9.38 6.79 10.03
C TRP A 120 8.28 5.73 9.91
N SER A 121 8.36 4.61 10.65
CA SER A 121 7.27 3.63 10.67
C SER A 121 6.03 4.19 11.33
N HIS A 122 6.19 5.06 12.34
CA HIS A 122 5.09 5.76 13.00
C HIS A 122 4.50 6.85 12.08
N ALA A 123 5.35 7.65 11.44
CA ALA A 123 4.91 8.67 10.49
C ALA A 123 4.12 8.06 9.31
N ALA A 124 4.59 6.92 8.78
CA ALA A 124 3.91 6.22 7.69
C ALA A 124 2.56 5.62 8.12
N LEU A 125 2.41 5.13 9.36
CA LEU A 125 1.11 4.72 9.89
C LEU A 125 0.13 5.91 9.91
N ILE A 126 0.57 7.08 10.37
CA ILE A 126 -0.26 8.29 10.42
C ILE A 126 -0.68 8.71 9.00
N SER A 127 0.24 8.68 8.02
CA SER A 127 -0.09 9.04 6.64
C SER A 127 -1.07 8.05 6.01
N ALA A 128 -0.91 6.75 6.26
CA ALA A 128 -1.85 5.71 5.85
C ALA A 128 -3.24 5.91 6.49
N ALA A 129 -3.30 6.23 7.79
CA ALA A 129 -4.57 6.51 8.47
C ALA A 129 -5.31 7.71 7.85
N ARG A 130 -4.58 8.78 7.53
CA ARG A 130 -5.13 9.95 6.81
C ARG A 130 -5.64 9.58 5.41
N ALA A 131 -4.90 8.74 4.69
CA ALA A 131 -5.32 8.25 3.37
C ALA A 131 -6.63 7.46 3.43
N LYS A 132 -6.79 6.57 4.42
CA LYS A 132 -8.04 5.81 4.63
C LYS A 132 -9.23 6.72 4.95
N ALA A 133 -8.99 7.83 5.63
CA ALA A 133 -10.00 8.85 5.93
C ALA A 133 -10.34 9.76 4.72
N GLY A 134 -9.77 9.52 3.54
CA GLY A 134 -10.02 10.32 2.33
C GLY A 134 -9.12 11.55 2.19
N ALA A 135 -8.16 11.75 3.10
CA ALA A 135 -7.22 12.86 3.08
C ALA A 135 -5.76 12.38 3.00
N PRO A 136 -5.36 11.62 1.95
CA PRO A 136 -3.97 11.21 1.77
C PRO A 136 -3.07 12.46 1.81
N SER A 137 -1.86 12.30 2.35
CA SER A 137 -0.88 13.39 2.45
C SER A 137 -0.57 13.97 1.07
N ALA A 138 0.01 15.18 1.00
CA ALA A 138 0.46 15.75 -0.26
C ALA A 138 1.69 15.02 -0.81
#